data_AF-A0A952PV18-F1
#
_entry.id   AF-A0A952PV18-F1
#
_cell.length_a   1.000
_cell.length_b   1.000
_cell.length_c   1.000
_cell.angle_alpha   90.00
_cell.angle_beta   90.00
_cell.angle_gamma   90.00
#
_symmetry.space_group_name_H-M   'P 1'
#
loop_
_entity.id
_entity.type
_entity.pdbx_description
1 polymer ?
#
loop_
_entity_poly.entity_id
_entity_poly.type
_entity_poly.pdbx_seq_one_letter_code
_entity_poly.pdbx_strand_id
1 'polypeptide(L)'
;MGLAYYRLDPEVFDTLRELIAAHEADPLGPRARGYWMDSPDDYEYEEVRRIGQTLDQTGKQYAHEQLELSEVQAHALSMLELELPTDDEPLAPTLFTTSVTPLMLQMRMELAKRRLGTNPERIAAQLTTNERDKRFAGYMRKQMRHLREALPLVWRFYERALAAHEAILVVDLRARDLEIPDAVELGHVN
;
A
#
# COMPACT_ATOMS: atom_id res chain seq x y z
N MET A 1 -5.81 -1.65 6.78
CA MET A 1 -4.48 -1.40 6.20
C MET A 1 -4.26 0.08 5.99
N GLY A 2 -3.79 0.84 6.99
CA GLY A 2 -3.25 2.18 6.70
C GLY A 2 -1.89 2.06 6.01
N LEU A 3 -1.49 3.06 5.23
CA LEU A 3 -0.18 3.09 4.57
C LEU A 3 0.53 4.41 4.86
N ALA A 4 1.81 4.34 5.20
CA ALA A 4 2.70 5.50 5.20
C ALA A 4 3.62 5.45 3.97
N TYR A 5 3.81 6.61 3.35
CA TYR A 5 4.65 6.83 2.19
C TYR A 5 5.74 7.82 2.55
N TYR A 6 6.98 7.49 2.17
CA TYR A 6 8.15 8.32 2.39
C TYR A 6 8.89 8.53 1.08
N ARG A 7 9.17 9.79 0.74
CA ARG A 7 10.05 10.17 -0.36
C ARG A 7 11.49 10.17 0.14
N LEU A 8 12.33 9.28 -0.39
CA LEU A 8 13.69 9.05 0.07
C LEU A 8 14.70 9.23 -1.05
N ASP A 9 15.93 9.61 -0.68
CA ASP A 9 17.06 9.49 -1.57
C ASP A 9 17.27 8.01 -1.97
N PRO A 10 17.62 7.71 -3.23
CA PRO A 10 17.80 6.34 -3.69
C PRO A 10 18.85 5.56 -2.89
N GLU A 11 19.91 6.23 -2.42
CA GLU A 11 20.96 5.61 -1.61
C GLU A 11 20.41 5.09 -0.27
N VAL A 12 19.58 5.89 0.41
CA VAL A 12 18.91 5.47 1.66
C VAL A 12 17.97 4.31 1.38
N PHE A 13 17.17 4.41 0.33
CA PHE A 13 16.26 3.35 -0.08
C PHE A 13 16.99 2.03 -0.35
N ASP A 14 18.15 2.08 -1.00
CA ASP A 14 18.96 0.91 -1.33
C ASP A 14 19.47 0.17 -0.08
N THR A 15 19.77 0.89 1.01
CA THR A 15 20.13 0.27 2.30
C THR A 15 18.98 -0.50 2.94
N LEU A 16 17.73 -0.21 2.55
CA LEU A 16 16.53 -0.81 3.11
C LEU A 16 15.99 -1.98 2.30
N ARG A 17 16.60 -2.35 1.16
CA ARG A 17 16.02 -3.31 0.20
C ARG A 17 15.67 -4.66 0.80
N GLU A 18 16.51 -5.19 1.68
CA GLU A 18 16.24 -6.48 2.35
C GLU A 18 15.03 -6.37 3.30
N LEU A 19 14.94 -5.28 4.06
CA LEU A 19 13.81 -5.01 4.95
C LEU A 19 12.52 -4.75 4.17
N ILE A 20 12.59 -4.01 3.06
CA ILE A 20 11.46 -3.79 2.15
C ILE A 20 11.00 -5.12 1.57
N ALA A 21 11.93 -5.95 1.09
CA ALA A 21 11.60 -7.27 0.59
C ALA A 21 10.93 -8.10 1.69
N ALA A 22 11.46 -8.19 2.90
CA ALA A 22 10.82 -8.93 3.98
C ALA A 22 9.43 -8.36 4.37
N HIS A 23 9.27 -7.05 4.35
CA HIS A 23 8.01 -6.36 4.65
C HIS A 23 6.93 -6.54 3.57
N GLU A 24 7.34 -6.74 2.31
CA GLU A 24 6.43 -6.82 1.15
C GLU A 24 6.30 -8.23 0.55
N ALA A 25 7.29 -9.11 0.77
CA ALA A 25 7.38 -10.45 0.18
C ALA A 25 6.42 -11.45 0.79
N ASP A 26 5.65 -11.05 1.80
CA ASP A 26 4.75 -11.97 2.47
C ASP A 26 3.39 -12.02 1.73
N PRO A 27 3.10 -13.07 0.93
CA PRO A 27 1.74 -13.36 0.47
C PRO A 27 0.80 -13.70 1.64
N LEU A 28 1.31 -13.81 2.87
CA LEU A 28 0.61 -13.97 4.14
C LEU A 28 0.83 -12.80 5.10
N GLY A 29 1.40 -11.68 4.63
CA GLY A 29 1.66 -10.49 5.43
C GLY A 29 0.35 -9.85 5.89
N PRO A 30 0.37 -8.82 6.75
CA PRO A 30 -0.86 -8.15 7.15
C PRO A 30 -1.70 -7.73 5.93
N ARG A 31 -1.06 -7.46 4.77
CA ARG A 31 -1.69 -7.20 3.47
C ARG A 31 -2.63 -8.32 2.96
N ALA A 32 -2.39 -9.58 3.31
CA ALA A 32 -3.16 -10.73 2.86
C ALA A 32 -4.08 -11.35 3.94
N ARG A 33 -3.76 -11.19 5.23
CA ARG A 33 -4.59 -11.71 6.33
C ARG A 33 -5.69 -10.70 6.73
N GLY A 34 -6.91 -10.97 6.27
CA GLY A 34 -8.04 -10.87 7.19
C GLY A 34 -7.82 -11.89 8.30
N TYR A 35 -8.27 -11.61 9.53
CA TYR A 35 -8.05 -12.35 10.77
C TYR A 35 -8.44 -13.86 10.80
N TRP A 36 -8.54 -14.54 9.66
CA TRP A 36 -9.14 -15.85 9.50
C TRP A 36 -8.31 -16.68 8.51
N MET A 37 -7.25 -17.35 8.99
CA MET A 37 -6.78 -18.68 8.52
C MET A 37 -5.45 -19.06 9.19
N ASP A 38 -5.56 -20.14 9.96
CA ASP A 38 -4.61 -21.18 10.40
C ASP A 38 -3.28 -20.81 11.09
N SER A 39 -3.26 -21.18 12.38
CA SER A 39 -2.20 -21.26 13.39
C SER A 39 -1.39 -19.99 13.72
N PRO A 40 -1.64 -19.38 14.89
CA PRO A 40 -0.83 -18.29 15.46
C PRO A 40 0.63 -18.66 15.76
N ASP A 41 0.95 -19.96 15.84
CA ASP A 41 2.20 -20.47 16.43
C ASP A 41 3.44 -20.28 15.53
N ASP A 42 3.27 -20.05 14.22
CA ASP A 42 4.35 -19.87 13.26
C ASP A 42 4.49 -18.42 12.76
N TYR A 43 3.74 -17.47 13.36
CA TYR A 43 3.79 -16.06 12.94
C TYR A 43 4.78 -15.28 13.79
N GLU A 44 5.89 -14.84 13.18
CA GLU A 44 6.95 -14.05 13.81
C GLU A 44 6.51 -12.59 14.06
N TYR A 45 5.53 -12.39 14.95
CA TYR A 45 4.95 -11.08 15.29
C TYR A 45 6.02 -10.05 15.62
N GLU A 46 7.05 -10.45 16.40
CA GLU A 46 8.14 -9.57 16.80
C GLU A 46 8.98 -9.11 15.61
N GLU A 47 9.29 -10.01 14.68
CA GLU A 47 10.07 -9.68 13.50
C GLU A 47 9.30 -8.76 12.55
N VAL A 48 8.03 -9.08 12.26
CA VAL A 48 7.16 -8.25 11.43
C VAL A 48 7.06 -6.83 11.99
N ARG A 49 6.84 -6.71 13.30
CA ARG A 49 6.76 -5.41 13.97
C ARG A 49 8.07 -4.66 13.92
N ARG A 50 9.18 -5.33 14.24
CA ARG A 50 10.52 -4.74 14.22
C ARG A 50 10.86 -4.19 12.83
N ILE A 51 10.58 -4.94 11.77
CA ILE A 51 10.82 -4.52 10.40
C ILE A 51 9.96 -3.28 10.08
N GLY A 52 8.65 -3.33 10.34
CA GLY A 52 7.75 -2.20 10.10
C GLY A 52 8.16 -0.93 10.85
N GLN A 53 8.56 -1.05 12.12
CA GLN A 53 9.05 0.06 12.94
C GLN A 53 10.39 0.61 12.44
N THR A 54 11.32 -0.25 12.02
CA THR A 54 12.63 0.17 11.50
C THR A 54 12.47 0.95 10.20
N LEU A 55 11.61 0.47 9.29
CA LEU A 55 11.29 1.16 8.04
C LEU A 55 10.62 2.52 8.32
N ASP A 56 9.63 2.57 9.22
CA ASP A 56 8.93 3.81 9.59
C ASP A 56 9.87 4.85 10.24
N GLN A 57 10.73 4.42 11.16
CA GLN A 57 11.72 5.28 11.80
C GLN A 57 12.73 5.84 10.80
N THR A 58 13.24 4.99 9.90
CA THR A 58 14.16 5.42 8.85
C THR A 58 13.47 6.39 7.89
N GLY A 59 12.23 6.08 7.49
CA GLY A 59 11.38 6.96 6.69
C GLY A 59 11.25 8.34 7.33
N LYS A 60 10.86 8.42 8.60
CA LYS A 60 10.73 9.70 9.32
C LYS A 60 12.05 10.46 9.45
N GLN A 61 13.17 9.76 9.58
CA GLN A 61 14.47 10.39 9.75
C GLN A 61 15.00 11.02 8.45
N TYR A 62 14.78 10.36 7.31
CA TYR A 62 15.42 10.72 6.05
C TYR A 62 14.46 11.21 4.96
N ALA A 63 13.14 11.24 5.21
CA ALA A 63 12.19 11.64 4.21
C ALA A 63 12.21 13.14 3.89
N HIS A 64 12.19 13.42 2.59
CA HIS A 64 11.93 14.76 2.05
C HIS A 64 10.45 15.14 2.19
N GLU A 65 9.56 14.14 2.14
CA GLU A 65 8.13 14.30 2.31
C GLU A 65 7.50 12.99 2.81
N GLN A 66 6.46 13.12 3.63
CA GLN A 66 5.64 12.00 4.09
C GLN A 66 4.18 12.19 3.68
N LEU A 67 3.52 11.10 3.32
CA LEU A 67 2.07 11.02 3.15
C LEU A 67 1.55 9.79 3.93
N GLU A 68 0.48 9.94 4.68
CA GLU A 68 -0.18 8.82 5.35
C GLU A 68 -1.61 8.69 4.83
N LEU A 69 -2.00 7.46 4.52
CA LEU A 69 -3.36 7.08 4.18
C LEU A 69 -3.97 6.26 5.31
N SER A 70 -5.19 6.62 5.68
CA SER A 70 -6.01 5.81 6.58
C SER A 70 -6.30 4.43 5.97
N GLU A 71 -6.73 3.50 6.80
CA GLU A 71 -7.09 2.15 6.37
C GLU A 71 -8.12 2.11 5.24
N VAL A 72 -9.15 2.94 5.33
CA VAL A 72 -10.20 3.00 4.32
C VAL A 72 -9.71 3.58 3.00
N GLN A 73 -8.74 4.49 3.03
CA GLN A 73 -8.16 5.11 1.83
C GLN A 73 -7.20 4.16 1.12
N ALA A 74 -6.31 3.52 1.86
CA ALA A 74 -5.37 2.55 1.30
C ALA A 74 -6.09 1.28 0.79
N HIS A 75 -7.16 0.85 1.45
CA HIS A 75 -8.03 -0.23 0.93
C HIS A 75 -8.75 0.18 -0.36
N ALA A 76 -9.27 1.40 -0.44
CA ALA A 76 -9.89 1.89 -1.67
C ALA A 76 -8.87 1.96 -2.83
N LEU A 77 -7.61 2.28 -2.53
CA LEU A 77 -6.51 2.31 -3.50
C LEU A 77 -6.12 0.90 -3.97
N SER A 78 -6.06 -0.09 -3.08
CA SER A 78 -5.77 -1.48 -3.47
C SER A 78 -6.90 -2.07 -4.34
N MET A 79 -8.15 -1.67 -4.12
CA MET A 79 -9.26 -2.07 -5.00
C MET A 79 -9.09 -1.54 -6.43
N LEU A 80 -8.53 -0.34 -6.62
CA LEU A 80 -8.22 0.18 -7.95
C LEU A 80 -7.19 -0.71 -8.66
N GLU A 81 -6.17 -1.17 -7.94
CA GLU A 81 -5.11 -2.02 -8.51
C GLU A 81 -5.62 -3.38 -8.97
N LEU A 82 -6.61 -3.97 -8.28
CA LEU A 82 -7.24 -5.23 -8.66
C LEU A 82 -8.10 -5.15 -9.92
N GLU A 83 -8.68 -3.98 -10.19
CA GLU A 83 -9.57 -3.75 -11.34
C GLU A 83 -8.82 -3.31 -12.60
N LEU A 84 -7.50 -3.06 -12.50
CA LEU A 84 -6.70 -2.68 -13.66
C LEU A 84 -6.51 -3.87 -14.59
N PRO A 85 -6.75 -3.73 -15.90
CA PRO A 85 -6.57 -4.83 -16.85
C PRO A 85 -5.11 -5.31 -16.83
N THR A 86 -4.93 -6.61 -16.61
CA THR A 86 -3.71 -7.34 -16.91
C THR A 86 -3.72 -7.66 -18.40
N ASP A 87 -2.88 -7.02 -19.22
CA ASP A 87 -2.74 -7.43 -20.63
C ASP A 87 -2.03 -8.78 -20.69
N ASP A 88 -2.73 -9.88 -20.39
CA ASP A 88 -2.23 -11.26 -20.33
C ASP A 88 -1.02 -11.50 -19.38
N GLU A 89 -0.67 -10.50 -18.55
CA GLU A 89 0.35 -10.63 -17.51
C GLU A 89 -0.25 -11.30 -16.25
N PRO A 90 0.42 -12.31 -15.66
CA PRO A 90 -0.16 -13.14 -14.61
C PRO A 90 -0.50 -12.41 -13.30
N LEU A 91 -0.02 -11.17 -13.11
CA LEU A 91 -0.33 -10.32 -11.96
C LEU A 91 -0.32 -8.84 -12.40
N ALA A 92 -1.37 -8.07 -12.12
CA ALA A 92 -1.35 -6.63 -12.34
C ALA A 92 -0.24 -6.01 -11.47
N PRO A 93 0.65 -5.17 -12.03
CA PRO A 93 1.65 -4.49 -11.20
C PRO A 93 0.94 -3.58 -10.20
N THR A 94 1.26 -3.75 -8.91
CA THR A 94 0.85 -2.79 -7.88
C THR A 94 1.43 -1.43 -8.24
N LEU A 95 0.56 -0.42 -8.39
CA LEU A 95 0.96 0.91 -8.85
C LEU A 95 1.42 1.79 -7.70
N PHE A 96 0.70 1.72 -6.58
CA PHE A 96 0.72 2.70 -5.51
C PHE A 96 0.84 2.09 -4.11
N THR A 97 0.75 0.77 -3.96
CA THR A 97 0.71 0.13 -2.63
C THR A 97 2.04 -0.49 -2.20
N THR A 98 3.08 -0.44 -3.05
CA THR A 98 4.40 -1.03 -2.79
C THR A 98 5.51 -0.02 -3.01
N SER A 99 6.64 -0.28 -2.34
CA SER A 99 7.85 0.52 -2.40
C SER A 99 8.50 0.44 -3.79
N VAL A 100 9.10 1.53 -4.25
CA VAL A 100 9.69 1.61 -5.59
C VAL A 100 10.96 2.44 -5.64
N THR A 101 11.89 1.96 -6.46
CA THR A 101 13.03 2.75 -6.93
C THR A 101 12.58 3.84 -7.91
N PRO A 102 13.41 4.87 -8.18
CA PRO A 102 13.06 5.91 -9.16
C PRO A 102 12.72 5.35 -10.55
N LEU A 103 13.46 4.33 -11.00
CA LEU A 103 13.22 3.68 -12.30
C LEU A 103 11.87 2.96 -12.33
N MET A 104 11.56 2.19 -11.28
CA MET A 104 10.27 1.51 -11.17
C MET A 104 9.11 2.51 -11.05
N LEU A 105 9.31 3.60 -10.32
CA LEU A 105 8.35 4.69 -10.20
C LEU A 105 8.03 5.30 -11.56
N GLN A 106 9.04 5.58 -12.38
CA GLN A 106 8.84 6.07 -13.75
C GLN A 106 7.97 5.12 -14.57
N MET A 107 8.34 3.83 -14.60
CA MET A 107 7.60 2.81 -15.34
C MET A 107 6.15 2.68 -14.87
N ARG A 108 5.91 2.71 -13.55
CA ARG A 108 4.57 2.64 -12.96
C ARG A 108 3.75 3.88 -13.27
N MET A 109 4.34 5.07 -13.21
CA MET A 109 3.64 6.31 -13.54
C MET A 109 3.29 6.39 -15.03
N GLU A 110 4.16 5.90 -15.91
CA GLU A 110 3.85 5.77 -17.35
C GLU A 110 2.70 4.77 -17.60
N LEU A 111 2.70 3.64 -16.89
CA LEU A 111 1.60 2.67 -16.96
C LEU A 111 0.29 3.25 -16.41
N ALA A 112 0.32 3.88 -15.24
CA ALA A 112 -0.83 4.53 -14.62
C ALA A 112 -1.43 5.60 -15.56
N LYS A 113 -0.57 6.43 -16.18
CA LYS A 113 -0.97 7.45 -17.15
C LYS A 113 -1.62 6.87 -18.40
N ARG A 114 -1.13 5.72 -18.89
CA ARG A 114 -1.73 5.03 -20.03
C ARG A 114 -3.08 4.39 -19.70
N ARG A 115 -3.21 3.78 -18.52
CA ARG A 115 -4.42 3.04 -18.11
C ARG A 115 -5.54 3.93 -17.60
N LEU A 116 -5.19 4.90 -16.76
CA LEU A 116 -6.14 5.75 -16.07
C LEU A 116 -6.26 7.10 -16.77
N GLY A 117 -5.22 7.57 -17.43
CA GLY A 117 -5.13 8.91 -17.99
C GLY A 117 -4.20 9.82 -17.18
N THR A 118 -4.10 11.08 -17.57
CA THR A 118 -3.08 12.01 -17.01
C THR A 118 -3.59 12.92 -15.90
N ASN A 119 -4.90 12.97 -15.65
CA ASN A 119 -5.51 13.85 -14.66
C ASN A 119 -6.18 13.01 -13.54
N PRO A 120 -5.54 12.88 -12.36
CA PRO A 120 -6.05 12.05 -11.28
C PRO A 120 -7.38 12.56 -10.72
N GLU A 121 -7.65 13.88 -10.70
CA GLU A 121 -8.95 14.40 -10.26
C GLU A 121 -10.09 14.02 -11.21
N ARG A 122 -9.84 14.03 -12.52
CA ARG A 122 -10.81 13.61 -13.53
C ARG A 122 -11.05 12.10 -13.47
N ILE A 123 -10.00 11.31 -13.29
CA ILE A 123 -10.10 9.86 -13.09
C ILE A 123 -10.98 9.57 -11.88
N ALA A 124 -10.62 10.15 -10.73
CA ALA A 124 -11.37 10.05 -9.50
C ALA A 124 -12.85 10.38 -9.69
N ALA A 125 -13.17 11.46 -10.42
CA ALA A 125 -14.54 11.87 -10.71
C ALA A 125 -15.31 10.87 -11.61
N GLN A 126 -14.63 10.19 -12.53
CA GLN A 126 -15.22 9.27 -13.51
C GLN A 126 -15.46 7.85 -12.98
N LEU A 127 -14.85 7.48 -11.84
CA LEU A 127 -15.09 6.20 -11.18
C LEU A 127 -16.55 6.11 -10.73
N THR A 128 -17.37 5.38 -11.49
CA THR A 128 -18.80 5.16 -11.24
C THR A 128 -19.07 3.70 -10.89
N THR A 129 -20.07 3.45 -10.04
CA THR A 129 -20.45 2.09 -9.65
C THR A 129 -21.27 1.44 -10.76
N ASN A 130 -20.85 0.28 -11.25
CA ASN A 130 -21.70 -0.56 -12.10
C ASN A 130 -22.85 -1.11 -11.23
N GLU A 131 -24.07 -0.61 -11.42
CA GLU A 131 -25.20 -0.72 -10.48
C GLU A 131 -25.89 -2.10 -10.42
N ARG A 132 -25.24 -3.18 -10.88
CA ARG A 132 -25.91 -4.48 -11.02
C ARG A 132 -26.30 -5.14 -9.70
N ASP A 133 -25.68 -4.78 -8.56
CA ASP A 133 -26.04 -5.32 -7.24
C ASP A 133 -26.32 -4.22 -6.20
N LYS A 134 -27.60 -4.10 -5.80
CA LYS A 134 -28.08 -3.11 -4.82
C LYS A 134 -27.56 -3.34 -3.40
N ARG A 135 -27.18 -4.58 -3.03
CA ARG A 135 -26.64 -4.90 -1.69
C ARG A 135 -25.17 -4.49 -1.57
N PHE A 136 -24.42 -4.52 -2.66
CA PHE A 136 -23.01 -4.13 -2.71
C PHE A 136 -22.78 -2.66 -3.11
N ALA A 137 -23.79 -2.01 -3.73
CA ALA A 137 -23.69 -0.63 -4.21
C ALA A 137 -23.40 0.42 -3.13
N GLY A 138 -23.85 0.21 -1.88
CA GLY A 138 -23.57 1.13 -0.77
C GLY A 138 -22.10 1.11 -0.36
N TYR A 139 -21.54 -0.09 -0.23
CA TYR A 139 -20.12 -0.31 0.05
C TYR A 139 -19.24 0.25 -1.08
N MET A 140 -19.53 -0.08 -2.34
CA MET A 140 -18.75 0.42 -3.48
C MET A 140 -18.78 1.94 -3.59
N ARG A 141 -19.94 2.58 -3.35
CA ARG A 141 -20.02 4.05 -3.31
C ARG A 141 -19.12 4.66 -2.22
N LYS A 142 -19.05 4.02 -1.04
CA LYS A 142 -18.17 4.46 0.04
C LYS A 142 -16.69 4.33 -0.35
N GLN A 143 -16.30 3.21 -0.95
CA GLN A 143 -14.92 3.00 -1.42
C GLN A 143 -14.53 3.99 -2.53
N MET A 144 -15.41 4.25 -3.48
CA MET A 144 -15.15 5.24 -4.54
C MET A 144 -14.95 6.65 -3.98
N ARG A 145 -15.66 7.02 -2.91
CA ARG A 145 -15.42 8.31 -2.23
C ARG A 145 -14.01 8.36 -1.62
N HIS A 146 -13.60 7.32 -0.90
CA HIS A 146 -12.27 7.25 -0.32
C HIS A 146 -11.17 7.22 -1.38
N LEU A 147 -11.40 6.56 -2.51
CA LEU A 147 -10.49 6.55 -3.65
C LEU A 147 -10.36 7.95 -4.29
N ARG A 148 -11.46 8.70 -4.38
CA ARG A 148 -11.44 10.09 -4.86
C ARG A 148 -10.61 11.02 -3.98
N GLU A 149 -10.55 10.75 -2.69
CA GLU A 149 -9.71 11.48 -1.74
C GLU A 149 -8.24 11.05 -1.84
N ALA A 150 -7.99 9.73 -1.90
CA ALA A 150 -6.64 9.17 -1.84
C ALA A 150 -5.85 9.30 -3.14
N LEU A 151 -6.46 9.01 -4.29
CA LEU A 151 -5.76 8.91 -5.57
C LEU A 151 -5.02 10.21 -5.95
N PRO A 152 -5.63 11.41 -5.88
CA PRO A 152 -4.92 12.65 -6.21
C PRO A 152 -3.77 12.98 -5.24
N LEU A 153 -3.86 12.53 -3.98
CA LEU A 153 -2.79 12.74 -2.99
C LEU A 153 -1.57 11.89 -3.35
N VAL A 154 -1.77 10.58 -3.53
CA VAL A 154 -0.68 9.65 -3.87
C VAL A 154 -0.10 9.97 -5.23
N TRP A 155 -0.94 10.28 -6.22
CA TRP A 155 -0.47 10.63 -7.56
C TRP A 155 0.47 11.82 -7.54
N ARG A 156 0.10 12.92 -6.87
CA ARG A 156 0.95 14.12 -6.77
C ARG A 156 2.22 13.84 -5.96
N PHE A 157 2.13 13.00 -4.94
CA PHE A 157 3.30 12.54 -4.17
C PHE A 157 4.30 11.81 -5.09
N TYR A 158 3.81 10.91 -5.93
CA TYR A 158 4.60 10.15 -6.89
C TYR A 158 5.17 11.04 -8.01
N GLU A 159 4.42 12.02 -8.51
CA GLU A 159 4.92 12.96 -9.51
C GLU A 159 6.06 13.84 -8.97
N ARG A 160 5.97 14.27 -7.70
CA ARG A 160 7.07 15.02 -7.07
C ARG A 160 8.31 14.16 -6.87
N ALA A 161 8.14 12.92 -6.41
CA ALA A 161 9.24 11.98 -6.28
C ALA A 161 9.93 11.69 -7.63
N LEU A 162 9.13 11.48 -8.68
CA LEU A 162 9.65 11.27 -10.03
C LEU A 162 10.43 12.48 -10.53
N ALA A 163 9.91 13.69 -10.31
CA ALA A 163 10.58 14.94 -10.70
C ALA A 163 11.91 15.16 -9.95
N ALA A 164 12.00 14.66 -8.72
CA ALA A 164 13.20 14.76 -7.88
C ALA A 164 14.16 13.56 -8.00
N HIS A 165 13.82 12.55 -8.81
CA HIS A 165 14.56 11.28 -8.91
C HIS A 165 14.70 10.54 -7.56
N GLU A 166 13.64 10.57 -6.76
CA GLU A 166 13.58 9.95 -5.43
C GLU A 166 12.85 8.60 -5.48
N ALA A 167 13.16 7.76 -4.50
CA ALA A 167 12.46 6.50 -4.25
C ALA A 167 11.24 6.72 -3.35
N ILE A 168 10.31 5.77 -3.38
CA ILE A 168 9.14 5.74 -2.49
C ILE A 168 9.26 4.51 -1.60
N LEU A 169 9.40 4.72 -0.29
CA LEU A 169 9.21 3.68 0.71
C LEU A 169 7.73 3.67 1.14
N VAL A 170 7.11 2.48 1.16
CA VAL A 170 5.75 2.26 1.64
C VAL A 170 5.76 1.33 2.86
N VAL A 171 5.19 1.79 3.97
CA VAL A 171 5.08 1.02 5.22
C VAL A 171 3.61 0.70 5.52
N ASP A 172 3.31 -0.56 5.87
CA ASP A 172 1.98 -0.97 6.33
C ASP A 172 1.89 -0.65 7.83
N LEU A 173 0.93 0.21 8.18
CA LEU A 173 0.78 0.66 9.56
C LEU A 173 0.40 -0.48 10.50
N ARG A 174 -0.22 -1.55 10.00
CA ARG A 174 -0.55 -2.72 10.84
C ARG A 174 0.67 -3.54 11.21
N ALA A 175 1.72 -3.55 10.38
CA ALA A 175 2.99 -4.16 10.76
C ALA A 175 3.68 -3.28 11.81
N ARG A 176 3.74 -1.96 11.58
CA ARG A 176 4.35 -0.98 12.51
C ARG A 176 3.71 -1.01 13.90
N ASP A 177 2.37 -1.03 13.92
CA ASP A 177 1.53 -0.93 15.12
C ASP A 177 1.00 -2.30 15.57
N LEU A 178 1.67 -3.38 15.15
CA LEU A 178 1.24 -4.75 15.45
C LEU A 178 1.24 -4.98 16.96
N GLU A 179 0.06 -5.28 17.50
CA GLU A 179 -0.09 -5.76 18.87
C GLU A 179 0.31 -7.24 18.92
N ILE A 180 1.17 -7.59 19.88
CA ILE A 180 1.58 -8.98 20.11
C ILE A 180 0.62 -9.54 21.15
N PRO A 181 -0.17 -10.58 20.83
CA PRO A 181 -1.07 -11.20 21.80
C PRO A 181 -0.27 -11.67 23.02
N ASP A 182 -0.76 -11.37 24.22
CA ASP A 182 -0.18 -11.92 25.45
C ASP A 182 -0.35 -13.45 25.43
N ALA A 183 0.63 -14.17 26.00
CA ALA A 183 0.65 -15.65 26.05
C ALA A 183 -0.62 -16.30 26.66
N VAL A 184 -1.48 -15.52 27.32
CA VAL A 184 -2.75 -15.96 27.92
C VAL A 184 -3.84 -16.18 26.85
N GLU A 185 -3.84 -15.42 25.75
CA GLU A 185 -4.86 -15.57 24.69
C GLU A 185 -4.59 -16.77 23.77
N LEU A 186 -3.33 -17.20 23.65
CA LEU A 186 -2.92 -18.40 22.89
C LEU A 186 -3.25 -19.71 23.64
N GLY A 187 -3.55 -19.64 24.95
CA GLY A 187 -3.87 -20.80 25.78
C GLY A 187 -5.35 -21.21 25.81
N HIS A 188 -6.24 -20.47 25.14
CA HIS A 188 -7.69 -20.72 25.13
C HIS A 188 -8.18 -21.25 23.78
N VAL A 189 -7.48 -22.25 23.23
CA VAL A 189 -8.06 -23.19 22.26
C VAL A 189 -7.78 -24.59 22.78
N ASN A 190 -8.64 -25.06 23.69
CA ASN A 190 -8.80 -26.47 24.03
C ASN A 190 -10.26 -26.85 23.81
#